data_AF-A0A351R296-F1
#
_entry.id   AF-A0A351R296-F1
#
_cell.length_a   1.000
_cell.length_b   1.000
_cell.length_c   1.000
_cell.angle_alpha   90.00
_cell.angle_beta   90.00
_cell.angle_gamma   90.00
#
_symmetry.space_group_name_H-M   'P 1'
#
loop_
_entity.id
_entity.type
_entity.pdbx_description
1 polymer ?
#
loop_
_entity_poly.entity_id
_entity_poly.type
_entity_poly.pdbx_seq_one_letter_code
_entity_poly.pdbx_strand_id
1 'polypeptide(L)'
;MVKFARIPSYNQLFSGDPVWATLDVAGTGVDGRSMVTKSDFRFLHTLENMGPAPEPNLTVLYSSRLPEAFKDYAARISIDTSSIQYENDDAMKPVWGDDYAICCCVSATQTGKEMQFFGARANLAKCLLYAINGGVDEKTGQQVGPDYKPITSEYLDYDEVMEKYDKMMDWLVDIYVNTLNLIQYMHDKYYYEAAELSLMDT
;
A
#
# COMPACT_ATOMS: atom_id res chain seq x y z
N MET A 1 -9.61 -22.03 -0.01
CA MET A 1 -9.54 -20.65 -0.53
C MET A 1 -9.92 -19.70 0.59
N VAL A 2 -9.15 -18.64 0.79
CA VAL A 2 -9.40 -17.64 1.85
C VAL A 2 -10.54 -16.71 1.43
N LYS A 3 -11.46 -16.44 2.35
CA LYS A 3 -12.56 -15.48 2.17
C LYS A 3 -12.92 -14.86 3.52
N PHE A 4 -13.36 -13.61 3.48
CA PHE A 4 -13.86 -12.88 4.64
C PHE A 4 -15.26 -12.34 4.36
N ALA A 5 -16.13 -12.33 5.36
CA ALA A 5 -17.42 -11.67 5.25
C ALA A 5 -17.21 -10.15 5.23
N ARG A 6 -17.66 -9.48 4.17
CA ARG A 6 -17.52 -8.03 3.98
C ARG A 6 -18.88 -7.36 3.79
N ILE A 7 -19.03 -6.18 4.36
CA ILE A 7 -20.22 -5.33 4.15
C ILE A 7 -20.12 -4.55 2.83
N PRO A 8 -21.24 -4.09 2.24
CA PRO A 8 -21.21 -3.37 0.97
C PRO A 8 -20.31 -2.13 0.94
N SER A 9 -20.22 -1.37 2.04
CA SER A 9 -19.35 -0.19 2.12
C SER A 9 -17.86 -0.54 2.07
N TYR A 10 -17.46 -1.71 2.58
CA TYR A 10 -16.08 -2.21 2.43
C TYR A 10 -15.76 -2.46 0.96
N ASN A 11 -16.68 -3.12 0.23
CA ASN A 11 -16.48 -3.46 -1.18
C ASN A 11 -16.43 -2.22 -2.11
N GLN A 12 -16.98 -1.08 -1.68
CA GLN A 12 -16.84 0.19 -2.40
C GLN A 12 -15.45 0.81 -2.23
N LEU A 13 -14.76 0.53 -1.12
CA LEU A 13 -13.40 1.02 -0.85
C LEU A 13 -12.34 0.05 -1.39
N PHE A 14 -12.58 -1.25 -1.24
CA PHE A 14 -11.70 -2.34 -1.64
C PHE A 14 -12.44 -3.28 -2.60
N SER A 15 -12.44 -2.91 -3.88
CA SER A 15 -13.14 -3.64 -4.93
C SER A 15 -12.43 -4.94 -5.32
N GLY A 16 -13.18 -5.90 -5.86
CA GLY A 16 -12.62 -7.16 -6.38
C GLY A 16 -12.52 -8.29 -5.37
N ASP A 17 -13.09 -8.13 -4.16
CA ASP A 17 -12.99 -9.09 -3.05
C ASP A 17 -11.53 -9.49 -2.72
N PRO A 18 -10.63 -8.51 -2.51
CA PRO A 18 -9.21 -8.75 -2.32
C PRO A 18 -8.94 -9.35 -0.93
N VAL A 19 -7.95 -10.22 -0.87
CA VAL A 19 -7.41 -10.79 0.37
C VAL A 19 -6.03 -10.23 0.67
N TRP A 20 -5.25 -9.92 -0.38
CA TRP A 20 -3.80 -9.64 -0.30
C TRP A 20 -3.05 -10.76 0.39
N ALA A 21 -3.24 -11.99 -0.11
CA ALA A 21 -2.35 -13.10 0.23
C ALA A 21 -1.04 -12.93 -0.55
N THR A 22 -0.30 -11.89 -0.21
CA THR A 22 0.92 -11.47 -0.91
C THR A 22 2.02 -12.49 -0.67
N LEU A 23 2.64 -12.91 -1.76
CA LEU A 23 3.75 -13.86 -1.74
C LEU A 23 4.88 -13.27 -2.57
N ASP A 24 5.98 -12.97 -1.89
CA ASP A 24 7.19 -12.43 -2.49
C ASP A 24 8.03 -13.56 -3.09
N VAL A 25 8.51 -13.33 -4.31
CA VAL A 25 9.43 -14.24 -5.02
C VAL A 25 10.66 -13.48 -5.49
N ALA A 26 11.75 -14.22 -5.71
CA ALA A 26 13.03 -13.68 -6.19
C ALA A 26 13.78 -12.81 -5.17
N GLY A 27 14.29 -11.65 -5.60
CA GLY A 27 15.21 -10.82 -4.82
C GLY A 27 16.68 -11.25 -4.90
N THR A 28 17.53 -10.48 -4.24
CA THR A 28 18.98 -10.69 -4.12
C THR A 28 19.41 -10.60 -2.66
N GLY A 29 20.30 -11.47 -2.23
CA GLY A 29 20.87 -11.43 -0.89
C GLY A 29 21.74 -10.19 -0.69
N VAL A 30 21.91 -9.75 0.55
CA VAL A 30 22.86 -8.68 0.90
C VAL A 30 24.31 -9.07 0.57
N ASP A 31 24.57 -10.38 0.44
CA ASP A 31 25.84 -10.95 -0.02
C ASP A 31 26.03 -10.91 -1.56
N GLY A 32 25.04 -10.41 -2.30
CA GLY A 32 25.05 -10.25 -3.75
C GLY A 32 24.62 -11.47 -4.55
N ARG A 33 24.33 -12.62 -3.90
CA ARG A 33 23.80 -13.80 -4.60
C ARG A 33 22.33 -13.59 -4.95
N SER A 34 21.87 -14.22 -6.04
CA SER A 34 20.45 -14.30 -6.36
C SER A 34 19.73 -15.17 -5.32
N MET A 35 18.56 -14.73 -4.87
CA MET A 35 17.66 -15.55 -4.05
C MET A 35 16.65 -16.36 -4.88
N VAL A 36 16.63 -16.17 -6.21
CA VAL A 36 15.82 -16.99 -7.12
C VAL A 36 16.11 -18.48 -6.94
N THR A 37 15.06 -19.24 -6.73
CA THR A 37 15.04 -20.70 -6.62
C THR A 37 14.10 -21.32 -7.65
N LYS A 38 14.13 -22.65 -7.76
CA LYS A 38 13.14 -23.40 -8.55
C LYS A 38 11.71 -23.21 -8.03
N SER A 39 11.52 -22.85 -6.76
CA SER A 39 10.19 -22.67 -6.19
C SER A 39 9.53 -21.39 -6.70
N ASP A 40 10.30 -20.33 -6.96
CA ASP A 40 9.77 -19.08 -7.54
C ASP A 40 9.15 -19.33 -8.92
N PHE A 41 9.84 -20.09 -9.77
CA PHE A 41 9.28 -20.53 -11.05
C PHE A 41 8.00 -21.34 -10.85
N ARG A 42 7.94 -22.24 -9.86
CA ARG A 42 6.74 -23.05 -9.61
C ARG A 42 5.55 -22.23 -9.13
N PHE A 43 5.79 -21.21 -8.30
CA PHE A 43 4.73 -20.28 -7.88
C PHE A 43 4.22 -19.48 -9.06
N LEU A 44 5.09 -18.89 -9.87
CA LEU A 44 4.66 -18.19 -11.09
C LEU A 44 3.92 -19.12 -12.07
N HIS A 45 4.40 -20.37 -12.21
CA HIS A 45 3.78 -21.39 -13.06
C HIS A 45 2.39 -21.83 -12.59
N THR A 46 1.95 -21.48 -11.37
CA THR A 46 0.55 -21.74 -10.98
C THR A 46 -0.43 -20.98 -11.85
N LEU A 47 -0.03 -19.81 -12.37
CA LEU A 47 -0.85 -19.01 -13.28
C LEU A 47 -0.97 -19.64 -14.69
N GLU A 48 -0.08 -20.55 -15.04
CA GLU A 48 -0.21 -21.38 -16.25
C GLU A 48 -1.08 -22.61 -15.97
N ASN A 49 -0.81 -23.32 -14.87
CA ASN A 49 -1.50 -24.57 -14.53
C ASN A 49 -2.98 -24.37 -14.17
N MET A 50 -3.29 -23.31 -13.44
CA MET A 50 -4.62 -23.02 -12.92
C MET A 50 -5.28 -21.81 -13.58
N GLY A 51 -4.56 -21.14 -14.48
CA GLY A 51 -4.98 -19.92 -15.16
C GLY A 51 -4.69 -18.64 -14.37
N PRO A 52 -4.86 -17.47 -15.02
CA PRO A 52 -4.68 -16.16 -14.38
C PRO A 52 -5.61 -15.98 -13.17
N ALA A 53 -5.05 -15.51 -12.06
CA ALA A 53 -5.79 -15.29 -10.82
C ALA A 53 -5.23 -14.06 -10.07
N PRO A 54 -6.08 -13.27 -9.40
CA PRO A 54 -5.62 -12.13 -8.60
C PRO A 54 -5.01 -12.54 -7.24
N GLU A 55 -5.21 -13.78 -6.81
CA GLU A 55 -4.71 -14.31 -5.53
C GLU A 55 -4.06 -15.69 -5.73
N PRO A 56 -2.92 -16.00 -5.07
CA PRO A 56 -2.15 -15.09 -4.22
C PRO A 56 -1.60 -13.89 -5.01
N ASN A 57 -1.42 -12.77 -4.33
CA ASN A 57 -0.81 -11.58 -4.93
C ASN A 57 0.70 -11.80 -5.09
N LEU A 58 1.09 -12.42 -6.21
CA LEU A 58 2.48 -12.78 -6.50
C LEU A 58 3.31 -11.52 -6.81
N THR A 59 4.31 -11.26 -5.98
CA THR A 59 5.14 -10.05 -6.04
C THR A 59 6.59 -10.42 -6.32
N VAL A 60 7.11 -9.98 -7.47
CA VAL A 60 8.50 -10.19 -7.84
C VAL A 60 9.35 -9.07 -7.22
N LEU A 61 10.24 -9.44 -6.31
CA LEU A 61 11.27 -8.54 -5.79
C LEU A 61 12.34 -8.35 -6.87
N TYR A 62 12.18 -7.30 -7.67
CA TYR A 62 12.97 -7.04 -8.86
C TYR A 62 14.29 -6.37 -8.55
N SER A 63 15.37 -6.95 -9.05
CA SER A 63 16.70 -6.32 -9.15
C SER A 63 17.24 -6.52 -10.56
N SER A 64 18.03 -5.55 -11.03
CA SER A 64 18.75 -5.70 -12.31
C SER A 64 19.72 -6.88 -12.33
N ARG A 65 20.14 -7.36 -11.14
CA ARG A 65 21.04 -8.50 -10.93
C ARG A 65 20.35 -9.87 -10.93
N LEU A 66 19.02 -9.92 -11.08
CA LEU A 66 18.31 -11.19 -11.17
C LEU A 66 18.79 -12.01 -12.38
N PRO A 67 18.83 -13.36 -12.29
CA PRO A 67 19.15 -14.22 -13.41
C PRO A 67 18.26 -13.94 -14.62
N GLU A 68 18.85 -13.84 -15.82
CA GLU A 68 18.14 -13.49 -17.05
C GLU A 68 16.95 -14.43 -17.31
N ALA A 69 17.15 -15.73 -17.14
CA ALA A 69 16.10 -16.73 -17.33
C ALA A 69 14.88 -16.50 -16.42
N PHE A 70 15.06 -15.97 -15.21
CA PHE A 70 13.94 -15.65 -14.33
C PHE A 70 13.25 -14.35 -14.76
N LYS A 71 14.01 -13.32 -15.15
CA LYS A 71 13.44 -12.07 -15.68
C LYS A 71 12.59 -12.32 -16.92
N ASP A 72 13.11 -13.11 -17.87
CA ASP A 72 12.39 -13.50 -19.08
C ASP A 72 11.11 -14.28 -18.75
N TYR A 73 11.19 -15.20 -17.80
CA TYR A 73 10.05 -16.01 -17.38
C TYR A 73 8.97 -15.19 -16.66
N ALA A 74 9.35 -14.33 -15.72
CA ALA A 74 8.43 -13.42 -15.05
C ALA A 74 7.77 -12.47 -16.05
N ALA A 75 8.54 -11.90 -16.99
CA ALA A 75 8.00 -11.05 -18.06
C ALA A 75 6.99 -11.80 -18.93
N ARG A 76 7.28 -13.06 -19.30
CA ARG A 76 6.34 -13.93 -20.02
C ARG A 76 5.04 -14.13 -19.23
N ILE A 77 5.14 -14.46 -17.95
CA ILE A 77 3.97 -14.62 -17.07
C ILE A 77 3.15 -13.33 -17.02
N SER A 78 3.78 -12.15 -16.92
CA SER A 78 3.07 -10.87 -16.99
C SER A 78 2.35 -10.66 -18.33
N ILE A 79 3.01 -10.97 -19.46
CA ILE A 79 2.41 -10.86 -20.80
C ILE A 79 1.18 -11.77 -20.92
N ASP A 80 1.31 -13.02 -20.49
CA ASP A 80 0.29 -14.04 -20.70
C ASP A 80 -0.90 -13.89 -19.74
N THR A 81 -0.67 -13.35 -18.52
CA THR A 81 -1.65 -13.44 -17.42
C THR A 81 -2.02 -12.10 -16.81
N SER A 82 -1.18 -11.07 -16.93
CA SER A 82 -1.35 -9.78 -16.23
C SER A 82 -1.62 -9.91 -14.72
N SER A 83 -1.10 -10.97 -14.08
CA SER A 83 -1.49 -11.39 -12.72
C SER A 83 -0.36 -11.33 -11.69
N ILE A 84 0.78 -10.68 -12.01
CA ILE A 84 1.89 -10.50 -11.06
C ILE A 84 2.31 -9.04 -11.00
N GLN A 85 2.83 -8.62 -9.84
CA GLN A 85 3.38 -7.28 -9.61
C GLN A 85 4.89 -7.33 -9.37
N TYR A 86 5.53 -6.17 -9.40
CA TYR A 86 6.98 -6.02 -9.24
C TYR A 86 7.28 -4.90 -8.23
N GLU A 87 8.18 -5.18 -7.29
CA GLU A 87 8.67 -4.20 -6.33
C GLU A 87 10.20 -4.10 -6.40
N ASN A 88 10.74 -2.92 -6.13
CA ASN A 88 12.16 -2.64 -6.34
C ASN A 88 13.03 -3.13 -5.17
N ASP A 89 13.58 -4.33 -5.31
CA ASP A 89 14.50 -4.95 -4.34
C ASP A 89 15.78 -4.14 -4.15
N ASP A 90 16.26 -3.43 -5.17
CA ASP A 90 17.44 -2.57 -5.05
C ASP A 90 17.16 -1.32 -4.18
N ALA A 91 15.90 -0.88 -4.09
CA ALA A 91 15.49 0.25 -3.25
C ALA A 91 15.12 -0.16 -1.82
N MET A 92 14.51 -1.34 -1.64
CA MET A 92 14.01 -1.79 -0.33
C MET A 92 15.08 -2.48 0.51
N LYS A 93 15.87 -3.38 -0.08
CA LYS A 93 16.90 -4.15 0.63
C LYS A 93 17.89 -3.33 1.46
N PRO A 94 18.35 -2.12 1.05
CA PRO A 94 19.24 -1.32 1.89
C PRO A 94 18.65 -0.92 3.25
N VAL A 95 17.33 -0.92 3.38
CA VAL A 95 16.61 -0.54 4.61
C VAL A 95 16.19 -1.78 5.39
N TRP A 96 15.59 -2.78 4.73
CA TRP A 96 14.98 -3.94 5.41
C TRP A 96 15.82 -5.23 5.35
N GLY A 97 16.99 -5.22 4.70
CA GLY A 97 17.80 -6.42 4.49
C GLY A 97 17.25 -7.30 3.38
N ASP A 98 17.64 -8.57 3.36
CA ASP A 98 17.27 -9.57 2.34
C ASP A 98 16.23 -10.60 2.80
N ASP A 99 15.63 -10.38 3.98
CA ASP A 99 14.53 -11.19 4.54
C ASP A 99 13.32 -10.32 4.90
N TYR A 100 12.95 -9.45 3.96
CA TYR A 100 11.79 -8.57 4.06
C TYR A 100 10.63 -9.10 3.21
N ALA A 101 9.42 -8.70 3.56
CA ALA A 101 8.20 -9.07 2.85
C ALA A 101 7.39 -7.83 2.47
N ILE A 102 6.56 -7.96 1.43
CA ILE A 102 5.58 -6.95 1.04
C ILE A 102 4.25 -7.28 1.70
N CYS A 103 3.82 -6.38 2.58
CA CYS A 103 2.52 -6.42 3.21
C CYS A 103 1.49 -5.67 2.35
N CYS A 104 0.32 -6.28 2.14
CA CYS A 104 -0.75 -5.73 1.30
C CYS A 104 -0.25 -5.52 -0.15
N CYS A 105 -0.17 -4.28 -0.62
CA CYS A 105 0.25 -3.98 -1.99
C CYS A 105 1.76 -3.72 -2.12
N VAL A 106 2.32 -2.80 -1.32
CA VAL A 106 3.64 -2.18 -1.60
C VAL A 106 4.47 -1.92 -0.33
N SER A 107 3.98 -2.32 0.84
CA SER A 107 4.57 -1.91 2.11
C SER A 107 5.57 -2.93 2.62
N ALA A 108 6.87 -2.61 2.56
CA ALA A 108 7.93 -3.50 3.05
C ALA A 108 8.00 -3.55 4.58
N THR A 109 8.22 -4.74 5.13
CA THR A 109 8.53 -4.97 6.55
C THR A 109 9.63 -6.01 6.69
N GLN A 110 10.48 -5.89 7.71
CA GLN A 110 11.32 -7.03 8.11
C GLN A 110 10.45 -8.17 8.65
N THR A 111 10.53 -9.34 8.04
CA THR A 111 9.67 -10.49 8.39
C THR A 111 9.85 -10.87 9.85
N GLY A 112 8.75 -10.97 10.59
CA GLY A 112 8.76 -11.32 12.02
C GLY A 112 9.29 -10.24 12.96
N LYS A 113 9.72 -9.08 12.46
CA LYS A 113 10.35 -8.02 13.29
C LYS A 113 9.60 -6.70 13.25
N GLU A 114 8.94 -6.43 12.14
CA GLU A 114 8.20 -5.20 11.93
C GLU A 114 6.75 -5.49 11.57
N MET A 115 5.86 -4.63 12.07
CA MET A 115 4.47 -4.53 11.63
C MET A 115 4.15 -3.06 11.37
N GLN A 116 3.06 -2.83 10.65
CA GLN A 116 2.60 -1.48 10.33
C GLN A 116 1.18 -1.30 10.85
N PHE A 117 0.95 -0.17 11.50
CA PHE A 117 -0.40 0.28 11.79
C PHE A 117 -1.05 0.84 10.51
N PHE A 118 -2.02 0.10 9.98
CA PHE A 118 -2.66 0.45 8.71
C PHE A 118 -3.45 1.77 8.80
N GLY A 119 -3.13 2.71 7.90
CA GLY A 119 -3.73 4.05 7.90
C GLY A 119 -4.86 4.27 6.87
N ALA A 120 -5.06 3.36 5.93
CA ALA A 120 -5.78 3.67 4.68
C ALA A 120 -5.14 4.87 3.95
N ARG A 121 -5.92 5.91 3.62
CA ARG A 121 -5.43 7.09 2.89
C ARG A 121 -6.27 8.33 3.17
N ALA A 122 -5.62 9.49 3.13
CA ALA A 122 -6.29 10.79 3.10
C ALA A 122 -6.45 11.32 1.66
N ASN A 123 -7.49 12.13 1.41
CA ASN A 123 -7.77 12.66 0.08
C ASN A 123 -7.17 14.06 -0.10
N LEU A 124 -5.94 14.11 -0.62
CA LEU A 124 -5.20 15.36 -0.87
C LEU A 124 -5.85 16.25 -1.94
N ALA A 125 -6.48 15.67 -2.96
CA ALA A 125 -7.18 16.46 -3.98
C ALA A 125 -8.38 17.22 -3.37
N LYS A 126 -9.11 16.59 -2.45
CA LYS A 126 -10.21 17.25 -1.73
C LYS A 126 -9.72 18.27 -0.73
N CYS A 127 -8.58 18.01 -0.08
CA CYS A 127 -7.90 18.97 0.77
C CYS A 127 -7.50 20.24 0.00
N LEU A 128 -7.03 20.11 -1.24
CA LEU A 128 -6.78 21.25 -2.13
C LEU A 128 -8.05 22.06 -2.42
N LEU A 129 -9.18 21.40 -2.73
CA LEU A 129 -10.45 22.10 -2.94
C LEU A 129 -10.91 22.83 -1.68
N TYR A 130 -10.70 22.24 -0.50
CA TYR A 130 -11.01 22.89 0.77
C TYR A 130 -10.12 24.11 1.01
N ALA A 131 -8.84 24.04 0.64
CA ALA A 131 -7.94 25.19 0.74
C ALA A 131 -8.43 26.38 -0.12
N ILE A 132 -8.94 26.09 -1.32
CA ILE A 132 -9.50 27.10 -2.23
C ILE A 132 -10.83 27.64 -1.68
N ASN A 133 -11.73 26.77 -1.22
CA ASN A 133 -13.09 27.11 -0.83
C ASN A 133 -13.27 27.45 0.66
N GLY A 134 -12.17 27.64 1.41
CA GLY A 134 -12.26 28.01 2.83
C GLY A 134 -12.79 26.90 3.74
N GLY A 135 -12.52 25.64 3.43
CA GLY A 135 -12.98 24.47 4.19
C GLY A 135 -14.40 24.02 3.87
N VAL A 136 -15.10 24.70 2.96
CA VAL A 136 -16.43 24.31 2.50
C VAL A 136 -16.35 23.23 1.43
N ASP A 137 -17.15 22.19 1.59
CA ASP A 137 -17.27 21.11 0.63
C ASP A 137 -17.98 21.54 -0.64
N GLU A 138 -17.36 21.28 -1.80
CA GLU A 138 -17.83 21.73 -3.10
C GLU A 138 -19.10 21.02 -3.57
N LYS A 139 -19.44 19.86 -2.97
CA LYS A 139 -20.62 19.07 -3.35
C LYS A 139 -21.78 19.25 -2.38
N THR A 140 -21.50 19.28 -1.08
CA THR A 140 -22.53 19.35 -0.04
C THR A 140 -22.80 20.78 0.45
N GLY A 141 -21.87 21.71 0.22
CA GLY A 141 -21.94 23.08 0.75
C GLY A 141 -21.73 23.16 2.26
N GLN A 142 -21.29 22.08 2.91
CA GLN A 142 -21.07 22.04 4.36
C GLN A 142 -19.67 22.54 4.71
N GLN A 143 -19.55 23.23 5.84
CA GLN A 143 -18.25 23.52 6.45
C GLN A 143 -17.67 22.23 7.04
N VAL A 144 -16.66 21.66 6.38
CA VAL A 144 -16.00 20.41 6.82
C VAL A 144 -14.63 20.72 7.42
N GLY A 145 -13.81 21.49 6.70
CA GLY A 145 -12.54 22.02 7.20
C GLY A 145 -12.73 23.24 8.09
N PRO A 146 -11.62 23.82 8.62
CA PRO A 146 -11.65 25.09 9.33
C PRO A 146 -12.21 26.19 8.44
N ASP A 147 -12.94 27.13 9.02
CA ASP A 147 -13.51 28.30 8.35
C ASP A 147 -12.41 29.33 8.03
N TYR A 148 -11.57 28.97 7.07
CA TYR A 148 -10.51 29.83 6.53
C TYR A 148 -11.06 30.72 5.42
N LYS A 149 -10.37 31.84 5.17
CA LYS A 149 -10.75 32.72 4.07
C LYS A 149 -10.54 32.00 2.73
N PRO A 150 -11.58 31.88 1.88
CA PRO A 150 -11.43 31.29 0.55
C PRO A 150 -10.58 32.20 -0.35
N ILE A 151 -10.16 31.65 -1.49
CA ILE A 151 -9.58 32.44 -2.59
C ILE A 151 -10.74 33.09 -3.35
N THR A 152 -10.68 34.40 -3.53
CA THR A 152 -11.73 35.18 -4.21
C THR A 152 -11.24 35.91 -5.46
N SER A 153 -9.97 35.74 -5.83
CA SER A 153 -9.43 36.27 -7.07
C SER A 153 -10.08 35.60 -8.28
N GLU A 154 -10.14 36.31 -9.41
CA GLU A 154 -10.65 35.76 -10.67
C GLU A 154 -9.76 34.62 -11.19
N TYR A 155 -8.45 34.72 -10.97
CA TYR A 155 -7.47 33.72 -11.37
C TYR A 155 -6.75 33.17 -10.14
N LEU A 156 -6.55 31.85 -10.11
CA LEU A 156 -5.77 31.19 -9.06
C LEU A 156 -4.28 31.50 -9.27
N ASP A 157 -3.68 32.10 -8.25
CA ASP A 157 -2.24 32.23 -8.15
C ASP A 157 -1.65 30.98 -7.48
N TYR A 158 -0.57 30.45 -8.05
CA TYR A 158 0.03 29.20 -7.55
C TYR A 158 0.54 29.34 -6.12
N ASP A 159 1.23 30.44 -5.81
CA ASP A 159 1.85 30.63 -4.50
C ASP A 159 0.77 30.84 -3.42
N GLU A 160 -0.30 31.59 -3.72
CA GLU A 160 -1.45 31.72 -2.82
C GLU A 160 -2.15 30.37 -2.56
N VAL A 161 -2.39 29.58 -3.62
CA VAL A 161 -3.02 28.25 -3.49
C VAL A 161 -2.17 27.34 -2.63
N MET A 162 -0.86 27.29 -2.87
CA MET A 162 0.05 26.44 -2.12
C MET A 162 0.17 26.86 -0.65
N GLU A 163 0.20 28.16 -0.34
CA GLU A 163 0.21 28.64 1.04
C GLU A 163 -1.06 28.23 1.80
N LYS A 164 -2.23 28.33 1.16
CA LYS A 164 -3.50 27.90 1.78
C LYS A 164 -3.61 26.39 1.87
N TYR A 165 -3.08 25.68 0.87
CA TYR A 165 -3.09 24.23 0.84
C TYR A 165 -2.21 23.63 1.93
N ASP A 166 -1.04 24.20 2.19
CA ASP A 166 -0.16 23.81 3.31
C ASP A 166 -0.89 23.90 4.66
N LYS A 167 -1.56 25.04 4.93
CA LYS A 167 -2.38 25.21 6.15
C LYS A 167 -3.56 24.24 6.23
N MET A 168 -4.16 23.88 5.10
CA MET A 168 -5.23 22.88 5.08
C MET A 168 -4.69 21.46 5.30
N MET A 169 -3.47 21.17 4.84
CA MET A 169 -2.78 19.91 5.12
C MET A 169 -2.41 19.78 6.60
N ASP A 170 -2.01 20.86 7.28
CA ASP A 170 -1.80 20.86 8.75
C ASP A 170 -3.06 20.41 9.50
N TRP A 171 -4.22 20.95 9.13
CA TRP A 171 -5.49 20.51 9.70
C TRP A 171 -5.81 19.04 9.37
N LEU A 172 -5.58 18.63 8.12
CA LEU A 172 -5.85 17.27 7.68
C LEU A 172 -4.98 16.24 8.42
N VAL A 173 -3.68 16.52 8.59
CA VAL A 173 -2.76 15.59 9.25
C VAL A 173 -3.09 15.45 10.74
N ASP A 174 -3.47 16.53 11.42
CA ASP A 174 -3.89 16.48 12.83
C ASP A 174 -5.10 15.54 13.01
N ILE A 175 -6.16 15.72 12.22
CA ILE A 175 -7.34 14.84 12.30
C ILE A 175 -6.97 13.40 11.92
N TYR A 176 -6.19 13.21 10.86
CA TYR A 176 -5.85 11.89 10.36
C TYR A 176 -5.05 11.08 11.39
N VAL A 177 -3.97 11.65 11.95
CA VAL A 177 -3.12 10.97 12.94
C VAL A 177 -3.87 10.72 14.24
N ASN A 178 -4.65 11.70 14.75
CA ASN A 178 -5.44 11.50 15.97
C ASN A 178 -6.49 10.39 15.80
N THR A 179 -7.10 10.31 14.62
CA THR A 179 -8.04 9.22 14.29
C THR A 179 -7.34 7.86 14.26
N LEU A 180 -6.15 7.78 13.65
CA LEU A 180 -5.37 6.54 13.63
C LEU A 180 -4.92 6.13 15.03
N ASN A 181 -4.45 7.05 15.86
CA ASN A 181 -4.07 6.75 17.25
C ASN A 181 -5.23 6.09 18.02
N LEU A 182 -6.45 6.60 17.86
CA LEU A 182 -7.64 6.00 18.45
C LEU A 182 -7.92 4.61 17.88
N ILE A 183 -7.87 4.44 16.55
CA ILE A 183 -8.13 3.16 15.88
C ILE A 183 -7.17 2.09 16.40
N GLN A 184 -5.86 2.36 16.38
CA GLN A 184 -4.86 1.36 16.74
C GLN A 184 -4.91 1.02 18.23
N TYR A 185 -5.10 2.01 19.09
CA TYR A 185 -5.31 1.76 20.52
C TYR A 185 -6.50 0.83 20.78
N MET A 186 -7.61 1.04 20.07
CA MET A 186 -8.79 0.19 20.22
C MET A 186 -8.60 -1.19 19.58
N HIS A 187 -7.83 -1.28 18.49
CA HIS A 187 -7.50 -2.55 17.84
C HIS A 187 -6.69 -3.44 18.77
N ASP A 188 -5.59 -2.95 19.33
CA ASP A 188 -4.76 -3.69 20.29
C ASP A 188 -5.57 -4.11 21.52
N LYS A 189 -6.48 -3.25 21.99
CA LYS A 189 -7.27 -3.55 23.19
C LYS A 189 -8.32 -4.63 22.98
N TYR A 190 -8.98 -4.64 21.83
CA TYR A 190 -10.19 -5.47 21.61
C TYR A 190 -10.01 -6.57 20.57
N TYR A 191 -8.98 -6.49 19.73
CA TYR A 191 -8.73 -7.43 18.64
C TYR A 191 -7.23 -7.56 18.34
N TYR A 192 -6.42 -7.78 19.37
CA TYR A 192 -5.00 -8.07 19.22
C TYR A 192 -4.76 -9.36 18.40
N GLU A 193 -3.93 -9.27 17.38
CA GLU A 193 -3.58 -10.33 16.43
C GLU A 193 -2.62 -11.37 17.04
N ALA A 194 -3.06 -12.03 18.12
CA ALA A 194 -2.22 -12.92 18.91
C ALA A 194 -1.60 -14.07 18.11
N ALA A 195 -2.30 -14.60 17.10
CA ALA A 195 -1.81 -15.71 16.31
C ALA A 195 -0.64 -15.28 15.41
N GLU A 196 -0.79 -14.14 14.74
CA GLU A 196 0.22 -13.53 13.88
C GLU A 196 1.40 -13.02 14.71
N LEU A 197 1.13 -12.27 15.78
CA LEU A 197 2.16 -11.66 16.63
C LEU A 197 2.92 -12.68 17.48
N SER A 198 2.38 -13.89 17.68
CA SER A 198 3.14 -15.00 18.30
C SER A 198 4.31 -15.51 17.47
N LEU A 199 4.38 -15.12 16.18
CA LEU A 199 5.45 -15.45 15.25
C LEU A 199 6.43 -14.27 15.05
N MET A 200 6.31 -13.20 15.84
CA MET A 200 7.22 -12.06 15.83
C MET A 200 8.21 -12.14 16.99
N ASP A 201 9.36 -11.47 16.83
CA ASP A 201 10.38 -11.32 17.86
C ASP A 201 9.80 -10.60 19.11
N THR A 202 10.27 -10.98 20.30
CA THR A 202 9.88 -10.40 21.61
C THR A 202 10.91 -9.45 22.18
#